data_AF-A0A9X3I2N7-F1
#
_entry.id   AF-A0A9X3I2N7-F1
#
_cell.length_a   1.000
_cell.length_b   1.000
_cell.length_c   1.000
_cell.angle_alpha   90.00
_cell.angle_beta   90.00
_cell.angle_gamma   90.00
#
_symmetry.space_group_name_H-M   'P 1'
#
loop_
_entity.id
_entity.type
_entity.pdbx_description
1 polymer ?
#
loop_
_entity_poly.entity_id
_entity_poly.type
_entity_poly.pdbx_seq_one_letter_code
_entity_poly.pdbx_strand_id
1 'polypeptide(L)'
;MKKILVSALLICGFSSCAQELTCADFKTGEFLIPADSLNAQSFKVTRKDGQQIELDEKGDETLVDIKYKDDCNYILTYNENSKNLDELARYINASGGIRVEVLKIEGDTLTYSGVIENDSLRYEMPGKLVKLK
;
A
#
# COMPACT_ATOMS: atom_id res chain seq x y z
N MET A 1 -33.90 39.27 -44.23
CA MET A 1 -32.57 39.59 -43.65
C MET A 1 -32.18 38.46 -42.72
N LYS A 2 -30.89 38.11 -42.71
CA LYS A 2 -30.32 36.84 -42.22
C LYS A 2 -30.61 36.53 -40.74
N LYS A 3 -30.82 35.23 -40.52
CA LYS A 3 -30.88 34.47 -39.27
C LYS A 3 -29.68 34.77 -38.38
N ILE A 4 -29.89 35.02 -37.09
CA ILE A 4 -28.87 34.73 -36.06
C ILE A 4 -29.58 34.06 -34.88
N LEU A 5 -29.52 32.72 -34.89
CA LEU A 5 -29.73 31.88 -33.72
C LEU A 5 -28.56 32.16 -32.77
N VAL A 6 -28.81 32.72 -31.59
CA VAL A 6 -27.81 32.77 -30.52
C VAL A 6 -28.12 31.62 -29.58
N SER A 7 -27.62 30.42 -29.94
CA SER A 7 -27.52 29.33 -28.97
C SER A 7 -26.44 29.69 -27.96
N ALA A 8 -26.87 30.01 -26.75
CA ALA A 8 -25.99 30.16 -25.60
C ALA A 8 -25.29 28.81 -25.34
N LEU A 9 -24.01 28.74 -25.68
CA LEU A 9 -23.16 27.59 -25.40
C LEU A 9 -22.92 27.56 -23.89
N LEU A 10 -23.65 26.70 -23.18
CA LEU A 10 -23.36 26.35 -21.78
C LEU A 10 -21.99 25.65 -21.77
N ILE A 11 -20.95 26.38 -21.39
CA ILE A 11 -19.63 25.80 -21.09
C ILE A 11 -19.75 25.21 -19.68
N CYS A 12 -20.22 23.96 -19.60
CA CYS A 12 -20.02 23.14 -18.41
C CYS A 12 -18.51 22.87 -18.31
N GLY A 13 -17.82 23.61 -17.45
CA GLY A 13 -16.47 23.27 -17.04
C GLY A 13 -16.50 21.90 -16.38
N PHE A 14 -15.95 20.89 -17.06
CA PHE A 14 -15.64 19.62 -16.45
C PHE A 14 -14.47 19.86 -15.48
N SER A 15 -14.79 20.25 -14.24
CA SER A 15 -13.86 20.08 -13.13
C SER A 15 -13.65 18.58 -12.97
N SER A 16 -12.60 18.05 -13.62
CA SER A 16 -12.12 16.70 -13.36
C SER A 16 -11.52 16.70 -11.94
N CYS A 17 -12.38 16.55 -10.93
CA CYS A 17 -11.93 16.17 -9.61
C CYS A 17 -11.36 14.75 -9.74
N ALA A 18 -10.04 14.62 -9.88
CA ALA A 18 -9.40 13.36 -9.58
C ALA A 18 -9.77 13.03 -8.13
N GLN A 19 -10.44 11.90 -7.90
CA GLN A 19 -10.82 11.51 -6.55
C GLN A 19 -9.54 11.26 -5.76
N GLU A 20 -9.33 12.02 -4.68
CA GLU A 20 -8.22 11.79 -3.78
C GLU A 20 -8.43 10.42 -3.10
N LEU A 21 -7.41 9.57 -3.19
CA LEU A 21 -7.45 8.26 -2.54
C LEU A 21 -7.31 8.41 -1.03
N THR A 22 -7.98 7.52 -0.33
CA THR A 22 -7.99 7.40 1.13
C THR A 22 -7.36 6.08 1.56
N CYS A 23 -7.08 5.90 2.84
CA CYS A 23 -6.55 4.63 3.35
C CYS A 23 -7.47 3.43 3.06
N ALA A 24 -8.79 3.65 2.96
CA ALA A 24 -9.75 2.60 2.59
C ALA A 24 -9.45 2.04 1.19
N ASP A 25 -8.99 2.87 0.26
CA ASP A 25 -8.63 2.47 -1.11
C ASP A 25 -7.36 1.60 -1.17
N PHE A 26 -6.61 1.50 -0.07
CA PHE A 26 -5.41 0.67 0.06
C PHE A 26 -5.63 -0.61 0.87
N LYS A 27 -6.87 -0.90 1.31
CA LYS A 27 -7.21 -2.13 2.04
C LYS A 27 -7.41 -3.34 1.13
N THR A 28 -7.83 -3.11 -0.11
CA THR A 28 -8.10 -4.14 -1.13
C THR A 28 -7.64 -3.65 -2.50
N GLY A 29 -7.02 -4.54 -3.28
CA GLY A 29 -6.60 -4.26 -4.65
C GLY A 29 -5.20 -4.79 -4.98
N GLU A 30 -4.68 -4.35 -6.11
CA GLU A 30 -3.32 -4.63 -6.56
C GLU A 30 -2.43 -3.41 -6.36
N PHE A 31 -1.20 -3.66 -5.92
CA PHE A 31 -0.24 -2.63 -5.56
C PHE A 31 1.19 -3.04 -5.94
N LEU A 32 2.09 -2.06 -5.87
CA LEU A 32 3.52 -2.23 -6.05
C LEU A 32 4.23 -1.65 -4.83
N ILE A 33 5.09 -2.45 -4.21
CA ILE A 33 6.16 -1.94 -3.34
C ILE A 33 7.38 -1.76 -4.25
N PRO A 34 7.80 -0.52 -4.55
CA PRO A 34 8.94 -0.30 -5.42
C PRO A 34 10.25 -0.62 -4.69
N ALA A 35 11.25 -1.07 -5.44
CA ALA A 35 12.62 -1.16 -4.95
C ALA A 35 13.11 0.22 -4.47
N ASP A 36 13.92 0.22 -3.42
CA ASP A 36 14.56 1.41 -2.85
C ASP A 36 15.97 1.07 -2.31
N SER A 37 16.56 1.99 -1.54
CA SER A 37 17.90 1.80 -0.98
C SER A 37 17.97 0.75 0.14
N LEU A 38 16.84 0.38 0.74
CA LEU A 38 16.74 -0.62 1.80
C LEU A 38 16.31 -1.98 1.24
N ASN A 39 15.47 -1.99 0.21
CA ASN A 39 14.96 -3.18 -0.46
C ASN A 39 15.28 -3.12 -1.95
N ALA A 40 16.27 -3.89 -2.40
CA ALA A 40 16.74 -3.85 -3.79
C ALA A 40 15.74 -4.42 -4.82
N GLN A 41 14.63 -5.01 -4.37
CA GLN A 41 13.65 -5.68 -5.22
C GLN A 41 12.28 -5.03 -5.07
N SER A 42 11.52 -4.99 -6.16
CA SER A 42 10.12 -4.58 -6.14
C SER A 42 9.21 -5.79 -5.92
N PHE A 43 8.07 -5.58 -5.28
CA PHE A 43 7.08 -6.63 -5.04
C PHE A 43 5.73 -6.22 -5.58
N LYS A 44 5.10 -7.11 -6.35
CA LYS A 44 3.67 -6.99 -6.65
C LYS A 44 2.88 -7.48 -5.45
N VAL A 45 1.89 -6.69 -5.06
CA VAL A 45 1.13 -6.91 -3.83
C VAL A 45 -0.33 -7.05 -4.17
N THR A 46 -0.96 -8.14 -3.76
CA THR A 46 -2.43 -8.30 -3.84
C THR A 46 -3.00 -8.30 -2.43
N ARG A 47 -3.89 -7.37 -2.11
CA ARG A 47 -4.61 -7.34 -0.83
C ARG A 47 -6.06 -7.71 -0.99
N LYS A 48 -6.53 -8.59 -0.12
CA LYS A 48 -7.95 -8.96 -0.01
C LYS A 48 -8.24 -9.52 1.38
N ASP A 49 -9.37 -9.13 1.96
CA ASP A 49 -9.92 -9.71 3.21
C ASP A 49 -8.92 -9.77 4.38
N GLY A 50 -8.07 -8.75 4.53
CA GLY A 50 -7.07 -8.68 5.60
C GLY A 50 -5.82 -9.54 5.36
N GLN A 51 -5.65 -10.06 4.15
CA GLN A 51 -4.43 -10.75 3.72
C GLN A 51 -3.75 -9.99 2.60
N GLN A 52 -2.44 -10.20 2.51
CA GLN A 52 -1.54 -9.66 1.50
C GLN A 52 -0.70 -10.80 0.93
N ILE A 53 -0.62 -10.87 -0.40
CA ILE A 53 0.28 -11.73 -1.13
C ILE A 53 1.32 -10.84 -1.80
N GLU A 54 2.61 -11.07 -1.50
CA GLU A 54 3.73 -10.39 -2.13
C GLU A 54 4.43 -11.34 -3.10
N LEU A 55 4.61 -10.90 -4.34
CA LEU A 55 5.28 -11.65 -5.40
C LEU A 55 6.52 -10.87 -5.85
N ASP A 56 7.69 -11.50 -5.72
CA ASP A 56 8.94 -10.94 -6.21
C ASP A 56 9.10 -11.10 -7.74
N GLU A 57 10.22 -10.63 -8.29
CA GLU A 57 10.50 -10.72 -9.73
C GLU A 57 10.73 -12.16 -10.22
N LYS A 58 11.04 -13.10 -9.32
CA LYS A 58 11.25 -14.52 -9.63
C LYS A 58 9.97 -15.33 -9.54
N GLY A 59 8.90 -14.75 -8.99
CA GLY A 59 7.63 -15.40 -8.75
C GLY A 59 7.56 -16.12 -7.40
N ASP A 60 8.48 -15.83 -6.48
CA ASP A 60 8.41 -16.34 -5.11
C ASP A 60 7.33 -15.58 -4.33
N GLU A 61 6.46 -16.35 -3.69
CA GLU A 61 5.28 -15.85 -3.00
C GLU A 61 5.51 -15.78 -1.48
N THR A 62 5.26 -14.60 -0.91
CA THR A 62 5.21 -14.38 0.54
C THR A 62 3.78 -14.03 0.96
N LEU A 63 3.27 -14.77 1.95
CA LEU A 63 1.94 -14.54 2.52
C LEU A 63 2.09 -13.69 3.78
N VAL A 64 1.29 -12.63 3.88
CA VAL A 64 1.33 -11.67 4.98
C VAL A 64 -0.10 -11.42 5.48
N ASP A 65 -0.30 -11.51 6.78
CA ASP A 65 -1.56 -11.15 7.43
C ASP A 65 -1.53 -9.68 7.85
N ILE A 66 -2.65 -8.98 7.63
CA ILE A 66 -2.83 -7.57 7.98
C ILE A 66 -3.82 -7.44 9.13
N LYS A 67 -3.36 -6.87 10.25
CA LYS A 67 -4.22 -6.49 11.37
C LYS A 67 -4.38 -4.97 11.43
N TYR A 68 -5.49 -4.48 10.90
CA TYR A 68 -5.86 -3.07 10.98
C TYR A 68 -6.08 -2.62 12.43
N LYS A 69 -5.49 -1.48 12.79
CA LYS A 69 -5.67 -0.80 14.09
C LYS A 69 -6.70 0.30 13.99
N ASP A 70 -6.69 0.99 12.87
CA ASP A 70 -7.66 1.99 12.47
C ASP A 70 -7.78 1.98 10.93
N ASP A 71 -8.27 3.06 10.34
CA ASP A 71 -8.44 3.13 8.89
C ASP A 71 -7.14 3.15 8.10
N CYS A 72 -6.05 3.67 8.69
CA CYS A 72 -4.78 3.89 8.03
C CYS A 72 -3.67 3.01 8.59
N ASN A 73 -3.66 2.75 9.89
CA ASN A 73 -2.55 2.10 10.57
C ASN A 73 -2.83 0.61 10.78
N TYR A 74 -1.82 -0.21 10.60
CA TYR A 74 -1.96 -1.68 10.64
C TYR A 74 -0.68 -2.36 11.08
N ILE A 75 -0.79 -3.64 11.44
CA ILE A 75 0.35 -4.51 11.72
C ILE A 75 0.42 -5.58 10.64
N LEU A 76 1.61 -5.79 10.08
CA LEU A 76 1.92 -6.88 9.17
C LEU A 76 2.64 -7.99 9.91
N THR A 77 2.21 -9.23 9.69
CA THR A 77 2.89 -10.44 10.17
C THR A 77 2.99 -11.45 9.05
N TYR A 78 4.14 -12.09 8.90
CA TYR A 78 4.31 -13.12 7.89
C TYR A 78 3.50 -14.37 8.27
N ASN A 79 2.71 -14.88 7.34
CA ASN A 79 1.86 -16.04 7.59
C ASN A 79 2.71 -17.32 7.63
N GLU A 80 2.46 -18.20 8.60
CA GLU A 80 3.21 -19.45 8.77
C GLU A 80 3.06 -20.45 7.61
N ASN A 81 2.01 -20.29 6.78
CA ASN A 81 1.81 -21.09 5.58
C ASN A 81 2.65 -20.60 4.39
N SER A 82 3.38 -19.49 4.52
CA SER A 82 4.31 -19.05 3.47
C SER A 82 5.43 -20.09 3.30
N LYS A 83 5.68 -20.50 2.05
CA LYS A 83 6.65 -21.54 1.71
C LYS A 83 8.09 -21.19 2.11
N ASN A 84 8.42 -19.90 2.11
CA ASN A 84 9.78 -19.40 2.23
C ASN A 84 9.96 -18.53 3.48
N LEU A 85 9.35 -18.91 4.61
CA LEU A 85 9.46 -18.16 5.85
C LEU A 85 10.86 -18.30 6.48
N ASP A 86 11.70 -17.28 6.28
CA ASP A 86 13.07 -17.20 6.79
C ASP A 86 13.16 -16.81 8.29
N GLU A 87 14.38 -16.81 8.83
CA GLU A 87 14.62 -16.47 10.24
C GLU A 87 14.27 -15.01 10.56
N LEU A 88 14.47 -14.09 9.62
CA LEU A 88 14.15 -12.67 9.80
C LEU A 88 12.64 -12.48 9.94
N ALA A 89 11.85 -13.11 9.06
CA ALA A 89 10.40 -13.09 9.11
C ALA A 89 9.87 -13.66 10.43
N ARG A 90 10.45 -14.77 10.93
CA ARG A 90 10.10 -15.34 12.25
C ARG A 90 10.44 -14.38 13.39
N TYR A 91 11.60 -13.75 13.33
CA TYR A 91 12.01 -12.76 14.32
C TYR A 91 11.09 -11.53 14.34
N ILE A 92 10.68 -11.04 13.16
CA ILE A 92 9.72 -9.95 13.02
C ILE A 92 8.38 -10.35 13.65
N ASN A 93 7.86 -11.54 13.36
CA ASN A 93 6.64 -12.05 13.97
C ASN A 93 6.76 -12.15 15.51
N ALA A 94 7.88 -12.66 16.02
CA ALA A 94 8.14 -12.75 17.45
C ALA A 94 8.24 -11.36 18.12
N SER A 95 8.63 -10.33 17.38
CA SER A 95 8.63 -8.93 17.82
C SER A 95 7.24 -8.26 17.72
N GLY A 96 6.20 -9.01 17.36
CA GLY A 96 4.83 -8.50 17.25
C GLY A 96 4.47 -7.94 15.87
N GLY A 97 5.31 -8.18 14.85
CA GLY A 97 5.09 -7.76 13.47
C GLY A 97 5.62 -6.36 13.14
N ILE A 98 5.43 -5.95 11.89
CA ILE A 98 5.79 -4.61 11.41
C ILE A 98 4.60 -3.68 11.64
N ARG A 99 4.76 -2.67 12.48
CA ARG A 99 3.75 -1.62 12.70
C ARG A 99 3.86 -0.60 11.58
N VAL A 100 2.82 -0.46 10.79
CA VAL A 100 2.78 0.47 9.66
C VAL A 100 1.94 1.67 10.03
N GLU A 101 2.56 2.85 9.97
CA GLU A 101 1.93 4.16 10.15
C GLU A 101 1.91 4.91 8.82
N VAL A 102 0.71 5.24 8.34
CA VAL A 102 0.56 5.97 7.07
C VAL A 102 0.88 7.44 7.31
N LEU A 103 1.83 7.96 6.53
CA LEU A 103 2.29 9.34 6.63
C LEU A 103 1.51 10.25 5.69
N LYS A 104 1.32 9.81 4.44
CA LYS A 104 0.59 10.58 3.42
C LYS A 104 0.15 9.70 2.26
N ILE A 105 -0.88 10.17 1.57
CA ILE A 105 -1.33 9.64 0.28
C ILE A 105 -1.29 10.78 -0.73
N GLU A 106 -0.56 10.59 -1.83
CA GLU A 106 -0.44 11.55 -2.92
C GLU A 106 -0.65 10.81 -4.24
N GLY A 107 -1.74 11.13 -4.95
CA GLY A 107 -2.12 10.39 -6.15
C GLY A 107 -2.41 8.93 -5.83
N ASP A 108 -1.67 8.02 -6.48
CA ASP A 108 -1.79 6.56 -6.31
C ASP A 108 -0.86 5.99 -5.23
N THR A 109 -0.07 6.83 -4.56
CA THR A 109 1.03 6.41 -3.72
C THR A 109 0.74 6.69 -2.24
N LEU A 110 0.70 5.63 -1.45
CA LEU A 110 0.69 5.69 0.01
C LEU A 110 2.13 5.58 0.51
N THR A 111 2.59 6.59 1.26
CA THR A 111 3.88 6.58 1.97
C THR A 111 3.66 6.27 3.44
N TYR A 112 4.48 5.39 4.00
CA TYR A 112 4.37 4.95 5.39
C TYR A 112 5.71 4.86 6.10
N SER A 113 5.66 4.79 7.43
CA SER A 113 6.76 4.34 8.29
C SER A 113 6.43 2.95 8.85
N GLY A 114 7.33 1.99 8.64
CA GLY A 114 7.27 0.65 9.20
C GLY A 114 8.19 0.54 10.40
N VAL A 115 7.67 0.09 11.55
CA VAL A 115 8.44 -0.03 12.79
C VAL A 115 8.44 -1.48 13.26
N ILE A 116 9.63 -2.04 13.46
CA ILE A 116 9.87 -3.29 14.17
C ILE A 116 10.45 -2.91 15.52
N GLU A 117 9.78 -3.26 16.60
CA GLU A 117 10.18 -2.86 17.95
C GLU A 117 10.01 -4.01 18.94
N ASN A 118 11.06 -4.28 19.70
CA ASN A 118 11.04 -5.16 20.87
C ASN A 118 11.88 -4.54 22.00
N ASP A 119 12.02 -5.25 23.11
CA ASP A 119 12.69 -4.74 24.31
C ASP A 119 14.16 -4.31 24.09
N SER A 120 14.81 -4.78 23.01
CA SER A 120 16.23 -4.53 22.73
C SER A 120 16.48 -3.62 21.53
N LEU A 121 15.55 -3.57 20.57
CA LEU A 121 15.75 -2.92 19.29
C LEU A 121 14.48 -2.25 18.81
N ARG A 122 14.64 -1.02 18.32
CA ARG A 122 13.67 -0.33 17.48
C ARG A 122 14.31 -0.04 16.13
N TYR A 123 13.72 -0.56 15.07
CA TYR A 123 14.12 -0.30 13.69
C TYR A 123 12.95 0.30 12.93
N GLU A 124 13.21 1.43 12.27
CA GLU A 124 12.23 2.17 11.49
C GLU A 124 12.65 2.18 10.02
N MET A 125 11.72 1.81 9.13
CA MET A 125 11.91 1.72 7.70
C MET A 125 10.84 2.55 6.98
N PRO A 126 11.20 3.57 6.18
CA PRO A 126 10.24 4.20 5.30
C PRO A 126 9.83 3.23 4.20
N GLY A 127 8.60 3.36 3.69
CA GLY A 127 8.14 2.55 2.58
C GLY A 127 7.06 3.23 1.75
N LYS A 128 6.80 2.66 0.57
CA LYS A 128 5.76 3.10 -0.35
C LYS A 128 4.92 1.92 -0.81
N LEU A 129 3.64 2.18 -1.02
CA LEU A 129 2.69 1.26 -1.63
C LEU A 129 1.95 2.03 -2.74
N VAL A 130 2.18 1.63 -3.98
CA VAL A 130 1.63 2.30 -5.18
C VAL A 130 0.47 1.48 -5.71
N LYS A 131 -0.72 2.07 -5.85
CA LYS A 131 -1.91 1.39 -6.35
C LYS A 131 -1.81 1.13 -7.85
N LEU A 132 -2.00 -0.12 -8.27
CA LEU A 132 -1.95 -0.54 -9.68
C LEU A 132 -3.36 -0.62 -10.27
N LYS A 133 -3.92 0.55 -10.61
CA LYS A 133 -5.27 0.77 -11.20
C LYS A 133 -6.48 0.45 -10.31
#